data_AF-A0A2N0NNJ7-F1
#
_entry.id   AF-A0A2N0NNJ7-F1
#
_cell.length_a   1.000
_cell.length_b   1.000
_cell.length_c   1.000
_cell.angle_alpha   90.00
_cell.angle_beta   90.00
_cell.angle_gamma   90.00
#
_symmetry.space_group_name_H-M   'P 1'
#
loop_
_entity.id
_entity.type
_entity.pdbx_description
1 polymer ?
#
loop_
_entity_poly.entity_id
_entity_poly.type
_entity_poly.pdbx_seq_one_letter_code
_entity_poly.pdbx_strand_id
1 'polypeptide(L)'
;MNLIQMECIKAYPIRGYHAEKKPYLRIVTPNKDLRFTALDIISSYNSKVDLECKIETASDDTGTYYRKVAREYRIPLSGWGLISDYRYNFSAPYYAKSQHCPHAFYVHIENFRPIDNFEPFYKIYPSSLFTHDRALVLTWDIETYNSRGSGNFPEAKNDTSQVFVICITLHWKDDLIPLERICLVDVETEPDPR
;
A
#
# COMPACT_ATOMS: atom_id res chain seq x y z
N MET A 1 -19.67 15.34 -13.93
CA MET A 1 -20.05 16.33 -12.90
C MET A 1 -19.45 15.90 -11.57
N ASN A 2 -18.51 16.69 -11.04
CA ASN A 2 -17.82 16.49 -9.76
C ASN A 2 -18.60 17.21 -8.66
N LEU A 3 -19.71 16.64 -8.21
CA LEU A 3 -20.53 17.26 -7.19
C LEU A 3 -20.21 16.66 -5.83
N ILE A 4 -19.99 17.54 -4.83
CA ILE A 4 -20.00 17.15 -3.43
C ILE A 4 -21.44 16.72 -3.11
N GLN A 5 -21.59 15.53 -2.52
CA GLN A 5 -22.87 15.02 -2.07
C GLN A 5 -22.95 15.12 -0.55
N MET A 6 -24.15 15.41 -0.04
CA MET A 6 -24.40 15.57 1.38
C MET A 6 -25.65 14.78 1.74
N GLU A 7 -25.55 13.93 2.76
CA GLU A 7 -26.67 13.15 3.25
C GLU A 7 -26.71 13.15 4.78
N CYS A 8 -27.92 13.20 5.34
CA CYS A 8 -28.13 13.05 6.79
C CYS A 8 -28.25 11.56 7.13
N ILE A 9 -27.38 11.07 8.00
CA ILE A 9 -27.37 9.68 8.46
C ILE A 9 -27.52 9.61 9.97
N LYS A 10 -27.85 8.43 10.51
CA LYS A 10 -27.77 8.15 11.95
C LYS A 10 -26.67 7.13 12.21
N ALA A 11 -25.74 7.44 13.11
CA ALA A 11 -24.64 6.57 13.49
C ALA A 11 -24.36 6.66 15.00
N TYR A 12 -23.67 5.66 15.55
CA TYR A 12 -23.20 5.72 16.92
C TYR A 12 -21.96 6.63 17.00
N PRO A 13 -21.90 7.56 17.97
CA PRO A 13 -20.70 8.35 18.19
C PRO A 13 -19.50 7.46 18.55
N ILE A 14 -18.33 7.87 18.09
CA ILE A 14 -17.07 7.16 18.37
C ILE A 14 -16.66 7.36 19.84
N ARG A 15 -16.98 8.53 20.42
CA ARG A 15 -16.57 8.90 21.77
C ARG A 15 -17.66 8.59 22.79
N GLY A 16 -17.34 7.73 23.75
CA GLY A 16 -18.23 7.33 24.82
C GLY A 16 -19.29 6.32 24.39
N TYR A 17 -19.98 5.74 25.37
CA TYR A 17 -21.10 4.85 25.12
C TYR A 17 -22.37 5.65 24.89
N HIS A 18 -23.10 5.34 23.82
CA HIS A 18 -24.41 5.89 23.53
C HIS A 18 -25.36 4.74 23.21
N ALA A 19 -26.48 4.64 23.93
CA ALA A 19 -27.50 3.63 23.67
C ALA A 19 -28.20 3.85 22.31
N GLU A 20 -28.23 5.09 21.84
CA GLU A 20 -28.91 5.49 20.61
C GLU A 20 -27.96 6.11 19.59
N LYS A 21 -28.34 6.02 18.31
CA LYS A 21 -27.63 6.66 17.21
C LYS A 21 -27.92 8.16 17.16
N LYS A 22 -26.90 8.97 16.94
CA LYS A 22 -27.01 10.41 16.74
C LYS A 22 -27.04 10.77 15.25
N PRO A 23 -27.66 11.91 14.87
CA PRO A 23 -27.61 12.41 13.50
C PRO A 23 -26.19 12.88 13.15
N TYR A 24 -25.74 12.54 11.95
CA TYR A 24 -24.49 12.99 11.34
C TYR A 24 -24.77 13.47 9.92
N LEU A 25 -23.97 14.43 9.46
CA LEU A 25 -23.93 14.86 8.07
C LEU A 25 -22.77 14.13 7.38
N ARG A 26 -23.07 13.20 6.46
CA ARG A 26 -22.05 12.58 5.61
C ARG A 26 -21.82 13.46 4.39
N ILE A 27 -20.57 13.81 4.15
CA ILE A 27 -20.12 14.57 2.99
C ILE A 27 -19.26 13.66 2.13
N VAL A 28 -19.69 13.43 0.88
CA VAL A 28 -18.95 12.64 -0.12
C VAL A 28 -18.34 13.61 -1.12
N THR A 29 -17.01 13.54 -1.27
CA THR A 29 -16.27 14.34 -2.23
C THR A 29 -15.85 13.49 -3.42
N PRO A 30 -15.73 14.08 -4.63
CA PRO A 30 -15.40 13.31 -5.83
C PRO A 30 -13.93 12.89 -5.90
N ASN A 31 -13.06 13.52 -5.12
CA ASN A 31 -11.65 13.15 -5.04
C ASN A 31 -11.07 13.42 -3.64
N LYS A 32 -9.84 12.91 -3.45
CA LYS A 32 -9.06 13.01 -2.22
C LYS A 32 -8.74 14.46 -1.85
N ASP A 33 -8.38 15.29 -2.82
CA ASP A 33 -7.92 16.66 -2.55
C ASP A 33 -9.05 17.51 -1.99
N LEU A 34 -10.25 17.42 -2.59
CA LEU A 34 -11.44 18.07 -2.07
C LEU A 34 -11.85 17.55 -0.69
N ARG A 35 -11.62 16.26 -0.41
CA ARG A 35 -11.83 15.71 0.95
C ARG A 35 -10.92 16.41 1.95
N PHE A 36 -9.64 16.56 1.62
CA PHE A 36 -8.69 17.22 2.52
C PHE A 36 -9.00 18.70 2.69
N THR A 37 -9.35 19.41 1.62
CA THR A 37 -9.82 20.80 1.74
C THR A 37 -11.01 20.92 2.69
N ALA A 38 -11.98 20.00 2.62
CA ALA A 38 -13.12 20.01 3.54
C ALA A 38 -12.70 19.79 5.01
N LEU A 39 -11.75 18.88 5.26
CA LEU A 39 -11.22 18.67 6.62
C LEU A 39 -10.44 19.88 7.13
N ASP A 40 -9.65 20.53 6.27
CA ASP A 40 -8.89 21.73 6.62
C ASP A 40 -9.82 22.91 6.98
N ILE A 41 -10.93 23.06 6.25
CA ILE A 41 -11.96 24.06 6.55
C ILE A 41 -12.56 23.80 7.95
N ILE A 42 -12.95 22.56 8.25
CA ILE A 42 -13.52 22.19 9.56
C ILE A 42 -12.49 22.41 10.68
N SER A 43 -11.24 21.99 10.47
CA SER A 43 -10.15 22.20 11.43
C SER A 43 -9.91 23.69 11.71
N SER A 44 -9.88 24.50 10.64
CA SER A 44 -9.70 25.96 10.71
C SER A 44 -10.87 26.68 11.37
N TYR A 45 -12.09 26.14 11.25
CA TYR A 45 -13.25 26.63 11.99
C TYR A 45 -13.13 26.27 13.47
N ASN A 46 -12.87 25.01 13.78
CA ASN A 46 -12.76 24.48 15.14
C ASN A 46 -11.62 25.10 15.97
N SER A 47 -10.62 25.73 15.33
CA SER A 47 -9.55 26.45 16.02
C SER A 47 -9.93 27.87 16.46
N LYS A 48 -11.02 28.43 15.92
CA LYS A 48 -11.46 29.82 16.16
C LYS A 48 -12.70 29.93 17.03
N VAL A 49 -13.36 28.81 17.33
CA VAL A 49 -14.62 28.79 18.08
C VAL A 49 -14.47 28.14 19.44
N ASP A 50 -15.35 28.54 20.37
CA ASP A 50 -15.45 27.93 21.69
C ASP A 50 -15.77 26.44 21.61
N LEU A 51 -15.42 25.70 22.67
CA LEU A 51 -15.54 24.24 22.72
C LEU A 51 -16.97 23.74 22.39
N GLU A 52 -17.98 24.49 22.81
CA GLU A 52 -19.41 24.17 22.64
C GLU A 52 -19.87 24.28 21.18
N CYS A 53 -19.17 25.10 20.38
CA CYS A 53 -19.47 25.37 18.98
C CYS A 53 -18.65 24.49 18.02
N LYS A 54 -17.75 23.65 18.54
CA LYS A 54 -16.90 22.80 17.68
C LYS A 54 -17.72 21.73 16.99
N ILE A 55 -17.41 21.52 15.71
CA ILE A 55 -17.99 20.45 14.91
C ILE A 55 -17.22 19.16 15.21
N GLU A 56 -17.93 18.14 15.70
CA GLU A 56 -17.36 16.81 15.90
C GLU A 56 -17.26 16.06 14.56
N THR A 57 -16.09 15.49 14.28
CA THR A 57 -15.81 14.68 13.09
C THR A 57 -15.73 13.20 13.46
N ALA A 58 -16.25 12.33 12.58
CA ALA A 58 -16.24 10.88 12.77
C ALA A 58 -15.40 10.10 11.73
N SER A 59 -14.99 10.74 10.63
CA SER A 59 -14.24 10.11 9.55
C SER A 59 -13.17 11.04 8.96
N ASP A 60 -12.38 11.62 9.86
CA ASP A 60 -11.37 12.66 9.67
C ASP A 60 -9.93 12.13 9.49
N ASP A 61 -9.77 10.93 8.94
CA ASP A 61 -8.44 10.39 8.62
C ASP A 61 -7.70 11.32 7.64
N THR A 62 -6.70 12.06 8.13
CA THR A 62 -5.81 12.93 7.36
C THR A 62 -4.58 12.19 6.82
N GLY A 63 -4.44 10.91 7.17
CA GLY A 63 -3.38 10.05 6.69
C GLY A 63 -3.58 9.62 5.23
N THR A 64 -3.06 8.45 4.87
CA THR A 64 -3.11 8.03 3.48
C THR A 64 -4.51 7.57 3.06
N TYR A 65 -4.99 8.11 1.93
CA TYR A 65 -6.36 7.88 1.44
C TYR A 65 -6.74 6.41 1.27
N TYR A 66 -5.79 5.54 0.92
CA TYR A 66 -6.07 4.12 0.69
C TYR A 66 -6.58 3.43 1.96
N ARG A 67 -6.19 3.88 3.17
CA ARG A 67 -6.70 3.30 4.43
C ARG A 67 -8.16 3.66 4.64
N LYS A 68 -8.55 4.90 4.31
CA LYS A 68 -9.94 5.33 4.35
C LYS A 68 -10.80 4.54 3.37
N VAL A 69 -10.33 4.39 2.13
CA VAL A 69 -11.01 3.58 1.11
C VAL A 69 -11.12 2.13 1.56
N ALA A 70 -10.03 1.52 2.04
CA ALA A 70 -10.02 0.15 2.51
C ALA A 70 -11.00 -0.08 3.67
N ARG A 71 -11.08 0.83 4.64
CA ARG A 71 -12.06 0.75 5.74
C ARG A 71 -13.50 0.90 5.27
N GLU A 72 -13.76 1.85 4.36
CA GLU A 72 -15.12 2.11 3.87
C GLU A 72 -15.67 0.91 3.10
N TYR A 73 -14.84 0.31 2.25
CA TYR A 73 -15.22 -0.82 1.40
C TYR A 73 -14.84 -2.18 1.97
N ARG A 74 -14.31 -2.23 3.20
CA ARG A 74 -13.85 -3.46 3.88
C ARG A 74 -12.85 -4.27 3.04
N ILE A 75 -11.96 -3.57 2.34
CA ILE A 75 -10.87 -4.18 1.59
C ILE A 75 -9.74 -4.50 2.59
N PRO A 76 -9.32 -5.76 2.72
CA PRO A 76 -8.16 -6.09 3.53
C PRO A 76 -6.91 -5.51 2.86
N LEU A 77 -6.04 -4.86 3.64
CA LEU A 77 -4.76 -4.34 3.12
C LEU A 77 -3.76 -5.48 2.81
N SER A 78 -3.97 -6.64 3.44
CA SER A 78 -3.25 -7.89 3.18
C SER A 78 -4.23 -9.05 3.31
N GLY A 79 -4.16 -10.00 2.38
CA GLY A 79 -5.03 -11.17 2.34
C GLY A 79 -5.48 -11.51 0.94
N TRP A 80 -6.33 -12.52 0.84
CA TRP A 80 -6.85 -13.01 -0.42
C TRP A 80 -8.16 -12.30 -0.77
N GLY A 81 -8.29 -11.92 -2.04
CA GLY A 81 -9.50 -11.27 -2.57
C GLY A 81 -9.95 -11.95 -3.85
N LEU A 82 -11.27 -12.13 -3.98
CA LEU A 82 -11.92 -12.58 -5.19
C LEU A 82 -12.39 -11.37 -5.99
N ILE A 83 -11.97 -11.30 -7.25
CA ILE A 83 -12.49 -10.33 -8.22
C ILE A 83 -13.41 -11.03 -9.22
N SER A 84 -14.49 -10.36 -9.59
CA SER A 84 -15.46 -10.80 -10.58
C SER A 84 -15.80 -9.66 -11.53
N ASP A 85 -16.43 -9.97 -12.67
CA ASP A 85 -16.91 -8.97 -13.65
C ASP A 85 -15.91 -7.82 -13.88
N TYR A 86 -14.69 -8.23 -14.25
CA TYR A 86 -13.55 -7.34 -14.43
C TYR A 86 -13.27 -7.11 -15.92
N ARG A 87 -12.62 -5.99 -16.22
CA ARG A 87 -12.04 -5.74 -17.55
C ARG A 87 -10.54 -6.00 -17.48
N TYR A 88 -10.07 -6.97 -18.25
CA TYR A 88 -8.67 -7.40 -18.28
C TYR A 88 -7.86 -6.65 -19.33
N ASN A 89 -6.67 -6.17 -18.95
CA ASN A 89 -5.75 -5.45 -19.83
C ASN A 89 -6.45 -4.42 -20.72
N PHE A 90 -7.48 -3.79 -20.14
CA PHE A 90 -8.21 -2.68 -20.75
C PHE A 90 -7.17 -1.65 -21.18
N SER A 91 -7.37 -1.02 -22.34
CA SER A 91 -6.48 0.00 -22.94
C SER A 91 -6.31 1.20 -22.01
N ALA A 92 -5.52 0.96 -20.98
CA ALA A 92 -5.33 1.78 -19.82
C ALA A 92 -4.30 2.85 -20.15
N PRO A 93 -4.55 4.12 -19.77
CA PRO A 93 -3.62 5.19 -20.06
C PRO A 93 -2.28 4.92 -19.36
N TYR A 94 -1.22 4.84 -20.18
CA TYR A 94 0.24 4.96 -19.96
C TYR A 94 0.94 4.32 -18.73
N TYR A 95 0.30 4.06 -17.59
CA TYR A 95 0.93 3.52 -16.37
C TYR A 95 0.70 2.02 -16.15
N ALA A 96 -0.21 1.41 -16.91
CA ALA A 96 -0.65 0.01 -16.72
C ALA A 96 0.09 -1.02 -17.59
N LYS A 97 1.03 -0.58 -18.43
CA LYS A 97 1.96 -1.48 -19.14
C LYS A 97 3.34 -1.42 -18.49
N SER A 98 3.39 -1.50 -17.16
CA SER A 98 4.66 -1.82 -16.52
C SER A 98 5.07 -3.21 -16.98
N GLN A 99 6.28 -3.37 -17.52
CA GLN A 99 6.83 -4.70 -17.83
C GLN A 99 6.85 -5.60 -16.58
N HIS A 100 6.79 -5.01 -15.38
CA HIS A 100 6.77 -5.70 -14.10
C HIS A 100 5.37 -6.09 -13.61
N CYS A 101 4.30 -5.70 -14.32
CA CYS A 101 2.92 -6.07 -13.97
C CYS A 101 2.18 -6.56 -15.22
N PRO A 102 2.27 -7.86 -15.55
CA PRO A 102 1.70 -8.41 -16.79
C PRO A 102 0.16 -8.45 -16.81
N HIS A 103 -0.48 -8.30 -15.65
CA HIS A 103 -1.93 -8.37 -15.52
C HIS A 103 -2.47 -7.11 -14.83
N ALA A 104 -3.29 -6.35 -15.55
CA ALA A 104 -4.05 -5.25 -15.00
C ALA A 104 -5.55 -5.55 -15.09
N PHE A 105 -6.26 -5.40 -13.98
CA PHE A 105 -7.70 -5.62 -13.88
C PHE A 105 -8.39 -4.33 -13.45
N TYR A 106 -9.42 -3.93 -14.21
CA TYR A 106 -10.34 -2.88 -13.81
C TYR A 106 -11.58 -3.55 -13.21
N VAL A 107 -11.82 -3.30 -11.92
CA VAL A 107 -12.85 -3.97 -11.14
C VAL A 107 -13.70 -2.92 -10.45
N HIS A 108 -15.02 -3.01 -10.59
CA HIS A 108 -15.93 -2.21 -9.76
C HIS A 108 -15.81 -2.68 -8.31
N ILE A 109 -15.87 -1.76 -7.35
CA ILE A 109 -15.59 -2.12 -5.95
C ILE A 109 -16.56 -3.18 -5.39
N GLU A 110 -17.81 -3.17 -5.83
CA GLU A 110 -18.83 -4.16 -5.44
C GLU A 110 -18.53 -5.58 -5.96
N ASN A 111 -17.66 -5.70 -6.97
CA ASN A 111 -17.24 -6.96 -7.56
C ASN A 111 -15.95 -7.51 -6.94
N PHE A 112 -15.40 -6.83 -5.93
CA PHE A 112 -14.33 -7.33 -5.07
C PHE A 112 -14.90 -7.89 -3.77
N ARG A 113 -14.42 -9.06 -3.33
CA ARG A 113 -14.80 -9.65 -2.05
C ARG A 113 -13.58 -10.24 -1.34
N PRO A 114 -13.33 -9.93 -0.05
CA PRO A 114 -12.33 -10.66 0.73
C PRO A 114 -12.71 -12.13 0.84
N ILE A 115 -11.70 -13.01 0.84
CA ILE A 115 -11.88 -14.45 1.03
C ILE A 115 -11.55 -14.77 2.47
N ASP A 116 -12.59 -15.04 3.27
CA ASP A 116 -12.45 -15.46 4.67
C ASP A 116 -12.64 -16.98 4.85
N ASN A 117 -13.29 -17.66 3.90
CA ASN A 117 -13.45 -19.12 3.87
C ASN A 117 -12.97 -19.70 2.54
N PHE A 118 -11.97 -20.59 2.59
CA PHE A 118 -11.37 -21.23 1.43
C PHE A 118 -12.03 -22.56 1.02
N GLU A 119 -12.90 -23.15 1.85
CA GLU A 119 -13.54 -24.45 1.58
C GLU A 119 -14.18 -24.57 0.19
N PRO A 120 -14.90 -23.56 -0.34
CA PRO A 120 -15.47 -23.65 -1.68
C PRO A 120 -14.39 -23.70 -2.78
N PHE A 121 -13.24 -23.07 -2.54
CA PHE A 121 -12.17 -22.90 -3.53
C PHE A 121 -11.26 -24.11 -3.64
N TYR A 122 -11.09 -24.91 -2.58
CA TYR A 122 -10.29 -26.14 -2.62
C TYR A 122 -10.83 -27.21 -3.58
N LYS A 123 -12.11 -27.12 -3.95
CA LYS A 123 -12.70 -28.00 -4.98
C LYS A 123 -12.32 -27.60 -6.41
N ILE A 124 -11.89 -26.34 -6.60
CA ILE A 124 -11.65 -25.74 -7.91
C ILE A 124 -10.14 -25.53 -8.14
N TYR A 125 -9.39 -25.21 -7.08
CA TYR A 125 -7.99 -24.85 -7.13
C TYR A 125 -7.16 -25.69 -6.14
N PRO A 126 -5.89 -26.00 -6.47
CA PRO A 126 -4.98 -26.65 -5.53
C PRO A 126 -4.83 -25.84 -4.25
N SER A 127 -4.83 -26.51 -3.10
CA SER A 127 -4.67 -25.86 -1.78
C SER A 127 -3.36 -25.08 -1.67
N SER A 128 -2.29 -25.54 -2.32
CA SER A 128 -0.98 -24.90 -2.39
C SER A 128 -0.99 -23.50 -2.98
N LEU A 129 -2.03 -23.14 -3.75
CA LEU A 129 -2.19 -21.80 -4.32
C LEU A 129 -2.56 -20.76 -3.26
N PHE A 130 -3.18 -21.19 -2.16
CA PHE A 130 -3.66 -20.30 -1.09
C PHE A 130 -2.83 -20.39 0.19
N THR A 131 -1.99 -21.41 0.33
CA THR A 131 -1.20 -21.65 1.55
C THR A 131 -0.20 -20.52 1.80
N HIS A 132 0.43 -20.03 0.74
CA HIS A 132 1.51 -19.04 0.80
C HIS A 132 1.34 -18.03 -0.32
N ASP A 133 1.59 -16.75 -0.02
CA ASP A 133 1.70 -15.74 -1.06
C ASP A 133 3.03 -15.93 -1.80
N ARG A 134 3.00 -15.85 -3.14
CA ARG A 134 4.21 -15.96 -3.97
C ARG A 134 4.96 -14.63 -4.01
N ALA A 135 5.31 -14.12 -2.83
CA ALA A 135 6.12 -12.92 -2.71
C ALA A 135 7.59 -13.26 -2.97
N LEU A 136 8.20 -12.51 -3.90
CA LEU A 136 9.63 -12.54 -4.13
C LEU A 136 10.31 -11.55 -3.18
N VAL A 137 11.27 -12.02 -2.39
CA VAL A 137 12.05 -11.23 -1.44
C VAL A 137 13.45 -11.02 -1.99
N LEU A 138 13.87 -9.77 -2.11
CA LEU A 138 15.23 -9.37 -2.46
C LEU A 138 15.90 -8.76 -1.24
N THR A 139 16.98 -9.37 -0.77
CA THR A 139 17.87 -8.77 0.24
C THR A 139 19.20 -8.42 -0.39
N TRP A 140 19.82 -7.35 0.07
CA TRP A 140 21.08 -6.88 -0.47
C TRP A 140 21.93 -6.23 0.62
N ASP A 141 23.24 -6.24 0.40
CA ASP A 141 24.23 -5.55 1.21
C ASP A 141 25.35 -5.00 0.32
N ILE A 142 26.05 -3.95 0.76
CA ILE A 142 27.10 -3.29 -0.02
C ILE A 142 28.39 -3.15 0.76
N GLU A 143 29.50 -3.21 0.04
CA GLU A 143 30.81 -2.86 0.57
C GLU A 143 31.35 -1.62 -0.12
N THR A 144 31.97 -0.75 0.68
CA THR A 144 32.50 0.53 0.22
C THR A 144 33.93 0.73 0.70
N TYR A 145 34.72 1.47 -0.08
CA TYR A 145 36.04 1.90 0.34
C TYR A 145 36.25 3.37 0.00
N ASN A 146 37.23 3.99 0.65
CA ASN A 146 37.68 5.34 0.33
C ASN A 146 39.15 5.30 -0.08
N SER A 147 39.45 5.75 -1.30
CA SER A 147 40.81 5.75 -1.86
C SER A 147 41.77 6.72 -1.14
N ARG A 148 41.28 7.61 -0.27
CA ARG A 148 42.10 8.53 0.55
C ARG A 148 42.76 7.86 1.77
N GLY A 149 42.56 6.56 1.99
CA GLY A 149 43.22 5.79 3.05
C GLY A 149 42.37 5.54 4.30
N SER A 150 42.93 4.75 5.22
CA SER A 150 42.26 4.28 6.45
C SER A 150 41.92 5.42 7.41
N GLY A 151 40.70 5.42 7.96
CA GLY A 151 40.24 6.37 8.98
C GLY A 151 39.18 7.36 8.51
N ASN A 152 38.95 7.45 7.19
CA ASN A 152 37.87 8.26 6.62
C ASN A 152 36.65 7.37 6.34
N PHE A 153 35.49 7.75 6.87
CA PHE A 153 34.24 7.09 6.52
C PHE A 153 33.90 7.36 5.04
N PRO A 154 33.49 6.35 4.25
CA PRO A 154 33.03 6.56 2.88
C PRO A 154 31.78 7.45 2.86
N GLU A 155 31.76 8.47 2.00
CA GLU A 155 30.58 9.33 1.82
C GLU A 155 30.15 9.32 0.36
N ALA A 156 28.86 9.11 0.09
CA ALA A 156 28.33 9.00 -1.27
C ALA A 156 28.56 10.23 -2.16
N LYS A 157 28.82 11.40 -1.57
CA LYS A 157 29.13 12.65 -2.29
C LYS A 157 30.60 12.80 -2.67
N ASN A 158 31.48 11.95 -2.14
CA ASN A 158 32.92 12.04 -2.35
C ASN A 158 33.34 11.07 -3.46
N ASP A 159 33.88 11.58 -4.56
CA ASP A 159 34.31 10.77 -5.70
C ASP A 159 35.41 9.74 -5.36
N THR A 160 36.08 9.91 -4.22
CA THR A 160 37.06 8.94 -3.70
C THR A 160 36.43 7.80 -2.92
N SER A 161 35.13 7.87 -2.61
CA SER A 161 34.37 6.80 -1.97
C SER A 161 33.62 6.00 -3.03
N GLN A 162 33.86 4.70 -3.10
CA GLN A 162 33.32 3.83 -4.14
C GLN A 162 32.64 2.62 -3.51
N VAL A 163 31.52 2.20 -4.10
CA VAL A 163 30.90 0.90 -3.85
C VAL A 163 31.62 -0.08 -4.77
N PHE A 164 32.26 -1.08 -4.19
CA PHE A 164 33.04 -2.06 -4.96
C PHE A 164 32.41 -3.46 -4.93
N VAL A 165 31.50 -3.72 -3.99
CA VAL A 165 30.70 -4.95 -3.94
C VAL A 165 29.23 -4.63 -3.65
N ILE A 166 28.34 -5.34 -4.34
CA ILE A 166 26.93 -5.47 -3.99
C ILE A 166 26.59 -6.96 -3.95
N CYS A 167 26.26 -7.46 -2.77
CA CYS A 167 25.78 -8.82 -2.57
C CYS A 167 24.25 -8.80 -2.56
N ILE A 168 23.61 -9.67 -3.34
CA ILE A 168 22.15 -9.77 -3.46
C ILE A 168 21.75 -11.23 -3.27
N THR A 169 20.67 -11.48 -2.53
CA THR A 169 20.02 -12.79 -2.50
C THR A 169 18.53 -12.65 -2.80
N LEU A 170 18.03 -13.54 -3.67
CA LEU A 170 16.64 -13.61 -4.08
C LEU A 170 16.01 -14.86 -3.48
N HIS A 171 14.84 -14.73 -2.85
CA HIS A 171 14.12 -15.83 -2.19
C HIS A 171 12.64 -15.77 -2.51
N TRP A 172 11.98 -16.92 -2.61
CA TRP A 172 10.56 -16.94 -2.30
C TRP A 172 10.40 -16.78 -0.80
N LYS A 173 9.47 -15.93 -0.36
CA LYS A 173 9.30 -15.55 1.05
C LYS A 173 9.29 -16.74 2.01
N ASP A 174 8.68 -17.84 1.61
CA ASP A 174 8.45 -19.02 2.45
C ASP A 174 9.39 -20.21 2.10
N ASP A 175 10.37 -20.01 1.21
CA ASP A 175 11.35 -21.04 0.85
C ASP A 175 12.67 -20.87 1.62
N LEU A 176 13.29 -21.98 2.02
CA LEU A 176 14.56 -21.98 2.77
C LEU A 176 15.79 -21.76 1.88
N ILE A 177 15.67 -22.01 0.58
CA ILE A 177 16.79 -21.97 -0.36
C ILE A 177 16.62 -20.74 -1.24
N PRO A 178 17.63 -19.85 -1.34
CA PRO A 178 17.59 -18.73 -2.28
C PRO A 178 17.47 -19.26 -3.70
N LEU A 179 16.68 -18.56 -4.50
CA LEU A 179 16.61 -18.74 -5.94
C LEU A 179 17.95 -18.40 -6.59
N GLU A 180 18.52 -17.26 -6.21
CA GLU A 180 19.76 -16.75 -6.79
C GLU A 180 20.58 -16.03 -5.73
N ARG A 181 21.91 -16.09 -5.90
CA ARG A 181 22.89 -15.35 -5.12
C ARG A 181 23.80 -14.63 -6.10
N ILE A 182 23.77 -13.31 -6.06
CA ILE A 182 24.46 -12.48 -7.04
C ILE A 182 25.47 -11.63 -6.28
N CYS A 183 26.73 -11.66 -6.70
CA CYS A 183 27.76 -10.75 -6.22
C CYS A 183 28.20 -9.89 -7.40
N LEU A 184 27.89 -8.59 -7.33
CA LEU A 184 28.35 -7.61 -8.31
C LEU A 184 29.63 -6.99 -7.76
N VAL A 185 30.70 -7.08 -8.54
CA VAL A 185 32.03 -6.54 -8.21
C VAL A 185 32.45 -5.53 -9.27
N ASP A 186 33.23 -4.53 -8.87
CA ASP A 186 33.75 -3.50 -9.79
C ASP A 186 34.99 -3.93 -10.58
N VAL A 187 35.50 -5.14 -10.30
CA VAL A 187 36.65 -5.76 -10.97
C VAL A 187 36.26 -7.08 -11.63
N GLU A 188 36.87 -7.36 -12.79
CA GLU A 188 36.68 -8.64 -13.48
C GLU A 188 37.12 -9.79 -12.56
N THR A 189 36.18 -10.68 -12.26
CA THR A 189 36.37 -11.78 -11.31
C THR A 189 35.71 -13.02 -11.89
N GLU A 190 36.38 -14.17 -11.74
CA GLU A 190 35.81 -15.47 -12.12
C GLU A 190 34.55 -15.78 -11.28
N PRO A 191 33.58 -16.54 -11.81
CA PRO A 191 32.42 -16.98 -11.04
C PRO A 191 32.82 -17.78 -9.78
N ASP A 192 32.07 -17.61 -8.68
CA ASP A 192 32.23 -18.44 -7.49
C ASP A 192 31.97 -19.91 -7.86
N PRO A 193 32.91 -20.85 -7.66
CA PRO A 193 32.79 -22.24 -8.14
C PRO A 193 31.76 -23.12 -7.39
N ARG A 194 30.85 -22.51 -6.63
CA ARG A 194 29.93 -23.21 -5.71
C ARG A 194 28.73 -23.85 -6.39
#